data_AF-A0A8C6ZW56-F1
#
_entry.id   AF-A0A8C6ZW56-F1
#
_cell.length_a   1.000
_cell.length_b   1.000
_cell.length_c   1.000
_cell.angle_alpha   90.00
_cell.angle_beta   90.00
_cell.angle_gamma   90.00
#
_symmetry.space_group_name_H-M   'P 1'
#
loop_
_entity.id
_entity.type
_entity.pdbx_description
1 polymer ?
#
loop_
_entity_poly.entity_id
_entity_poly.type
_entity_poly.pdbx_seq_one_letter_code
_entity_poly.pdbx_strand_id
1 'polypeptide(L)'
;MAAEAEREAAVGLMAAAGARGLLQFLRLVGQLKRVPRTGWVLRKVERPESVSDHMYRMAVMALAAGDASLDKGRCVRLALVHDMAECIVGDIAPADNVPKEEKHRREEPDYREEHEELTCWLHH
;
A
#
# COMPACT_ATOMS: atom_id res chain seq x y z
N MET A 1 39.25 3.42 17.63
CA MET A 1 38.42 4.21 18.58
C MET A 1 37.68 5.36 17.88
N ALA A 2 38.32 6.44 17.42
CA ALA A 2 37.60 7.56 16.77
C ALA A 2 36.88 7.16 15.46
N ALA A 3 37.59 6.48 14.55
CA ALA A 3 37.01 5.97 13.29
C ALA A 3 35.91 4.90 13.48
N GLU A 4 35.90 4.25 14.63
CA GLU A 4 34.93 3.20 14.97
C GLU A 4 33.63 3.82 15.52
N ALA A 5 33.76 4.85 16.35
CA ALA A 5 32.64 5.67 16.81
C ALA A 5 31.96 6.45 15.66
N GLU A 6 32.72 6.96 14.69
CA GLU A 6 32.17 7.61 13.49
C GLU A 6 31.40 6.62 12.60
N ARG A 7 31.90 5.39 12.47
CA ARG A 7 31.23 4.32 11.74
C ARG A 7 29.94 3.87 12.42
N GLU A 8 29.93 3.74 13.74
CA GLU A 8 28.71 3.45 14.50
C GLU A 8 27.67 4.57 14.41
N ALA A 9 28.11 5.84 14.45
CA ALA A 9 27.24 6.99 14.26
C ALA A 9 26.61 7.02 12.84
N ALA A 10 27.38 6.69 11.81
CA ALA A 10 26.89 6.60 10.43
C ALA A 10 25.87 5.45 10.25
N VAL A 11 26.13 4.28 10.85
CA VAL A 11 25.18 3.16 10.88
C VAL A 11 23.90 3.55 11.62
N GLY A 12 24.02 4.24 12.76
CA GLY A 12 22.89 4.76 13.52
C GLY A 12 22.07 5.81 12.73
N LEU A 13 22.74 6.69 11.98
CA LEU A 13 22.09 7.69 11.13
C LEU A 13 21.39 7.06 9.93
N MET A 14 21.98 6.05 9.28
CA MET A 14 21.36 5.28 8.20
C MET A 14 20.17 4.45 8.70
N ALA A 15 20.31 3.81 9.86
CA ALA A 15 19.20 3.09 10.51
C ALA A 15 18.07 4.05 10.92
N ALA A 16 18.39 5.27 11.39
CA ALA A 16 17.41 6.29 11.71
C ALA A 16 16.76 6.93 10.46
N ALA A 17 17.49 7.01 9.35
CA ALA A 17 16.92 7.39 8.05
C ALA A 17 15.96 6.30 7.55
N GLY A 18 16.36 5.02 7.62
CA GLY A 18 15.50 3.88 7.31
C GLY A 18 14.26 3.77 8.22
N ALA A 19 14.42 4.01 9.53
CA ALA A 19 13.31 4.01 10.47
C ALA A 19 12.32 5.18 10.22
N ARG A 20 12.83 6.37 9.83
CA ARG A 20 11.99 7.50 9.43
C ARG A 20 11.23 7.22 8.13
N GLY A 21 11.90 6.67 7.12
CA GLY A 21 11.28 6.24 5.86
C GLY A 21 10.20 5.20 6.09
N LEU A 22 10.51 4.13 6.83
CA LEU A 22 9.54 3.10 7.21
C LEU A 22 8.34 3.66 7.97
N LEU A 23 8.57 4.57 8.93
CA LEU A 23 7.47 5.19 9.67
C LEU A 23 6.60 6.07 8.76
N GLN A 24 7.21 6.76 7.79
CA GLN A 24 6.48 7.54 6.80
C GLN A 24 5.64 6.65 5.89
N PHE A 25 6.22 5.56 5.37
CA PHE A 25 5.50 4.54 4.61
C PHE A 25 4.32 3.95 5.40
N LEU A 26 4.53 3.53 6.66
CA LEU A 26 3.47 2.99 7.51
C LEU A 26 2.37 4.02 7.82
N ARG A 27 2.71 5.31 7.89
CA ARG A 27 1.72 6.40 8.02
C ARG A 27 0.90 6.57 6.73
N LEU A 28 1.52 6.45 5.56
CA LEU A 28 0.84 6.48 4.26
C LEU A 28 -0.12 5.29 4.16
N VAL A 29 0.36 4.06 4.36
CA VAL A 29 -0.51 2.86 4.40
C VAL A 29 -1.63 3.02 5.44
N GLY A 30 -1.34 3.61 6.60
CA GLY A 30 -2.32 3.92 7.63
C GLY A 30 -3.44 4.89 7.20
N GLN A 31 -3.27 5.67 6.14
CA GLN A 31 -4.34 6.51 5.57
C GLN A 31 -5.48 5.66 5.02
N LEU A 32 -5.23 4.43 4.52
CA LEU A 32 -6.25 3.55 3.95
C LEU A 32 -7.38 3.22 4.93
N LYS A 33 -7.12 3.28 6.25
CA LYS A 33 -8.13 3.14 7.30
C LYS A 33 -9.15 4.27 7.34
N ARG A 34 -8.83 5.39 6.69
CA ARG A 34 -9.63 6.63 6.64
C ARG A 34 -10.10 6.96 5.22
N VAL A 35 -9.79 6.13 4.23
CA VAL A 35 -10.35 6.21 2.89
C VAL A 35 -11.60 5.33 2.86
N PRO A 36 -12.82 5.91 2.88
CA PRO A 36 -14.03 5.12 2.72
C PRO A 36 -14.15 4.63 1.29
N ARG A 37 -14.71 3.43 1.08
CA ARG A 37 -15.01 2.94 -0.27
C ARG A 37 -16.08 3.81 -0.94
N THR A 38 -15.69 4.55 -1.96
CA THR A 38 -16.48 5.63 -2.61
C THR A 38 -17.81 5.11 -3.15
N GLY A 39 -17.84 3.87 -3.66
CA GLY A 39 -19.09 3.23 -4.09
C GLY A 39 -20.18 3.21 -3.01
N TRP A 40 -19.82 2.95 -1.75
CA TRP A 40 -20.77 2.96 -0.63
C TRP A 40 -21.15 4.38 -0.19
N VAL A 41 -20.20 5.32 -0.24
CA VAL A 41 -20.45 6.74 0.03
C VAL A 41 -21.49 7.30 -0.94
N LEU A 42 -21.34 7.04 -2.23
CA LEU A 42 -22.28 7.46 -3.29
C LEU A 42 -23.68 6.85 -3.11
N ARG A 43 -23.77 5.72 -2.42
CA ARG A 43 -25.03 5.05 -2.07
C ARG A 43 -25.59 5.45 -0.70
N LYS A 44 -24.99 6.45 -0.03
CA LYS A 44 -25.43 6.99 1.27
C LYS A 44 -25.43 5.97 2.41
N VAL A 45 -24.50 5.02 2.41
CA VAL A 45 -24.27 4.13 3.56
C VAL A 45 -23.67 4.96 4.70
N GLU A 46 -24.25 4.91 5.91
CA GLU A 46 -23.87 5.78 7.04
C GLU A 46 -22.45 5.54 7.56
N ARG A 47 -21.93 4.31 7.44
CA ARG A 47 -20.59 3.91 7.88
C ARG A 47 -20.00 2.91 6.89
N PRO A 48 -19.54 3.39 5.71
CA PRO A 48 -18.98 2.52 4.69
C PRO A 48 -17.68 1.89 5.18
N GLU A 49 -17.35 0.70 4.67
CA GLU A 49 -16.06 0.06 4.92
C GLU A 49 -14.91 0.94 4.39
N SER A 50 -13.75 0.87 5.03
CA SER A 50 -12.53 1.48 4.51
C SER A 50 -11.89 0.62 3.42
N VAL A 51 -10.99 1.20 2.64
CA VAL A 51 -10.17 0.44 1.67
C VAL A 51 -9.36 -0.65 2.38
N SER A 52 -8.85 -0.37 3.58
CA SER A 52 -8.14 -1.39 4.37
C SER A 52 -9.02 -2.55 4.84
N ASP A 53 -10.32 -2.31 5.14
CA ASP A 53 -11.27 -3.37 5.48
C ASP A 53 -11.53 -4.30 4.29
N HIS A 54 -11.64 -3.69 3.10
CA HIS A 54 -11.81 -4.40 1.84
C HIS A 54 -10.63 -5.35 1.57
N MET A 55 -9.40 -4.81 1.60
CA MET A 55 -8.17 -5.57 1.35
C MET A 55 -7.95 -6.68 2.39
N TYR A 56 -8.27 -6.42 3.66
CA TYR A 56 -8.20 -7.43 4.72
C TYR A 56 -9.10 -8.63 4.41
N ARG A 57 -10.36 -8.40 4.06
CA ARG A 57 -11.29 -9.49 3.73
C ARG A 57 -10.86 -10.24 2.46
N MET A 58 -10.31 -9.55 1.46
CA MET A 58 -9.74 -10.21 0.27
C MET A 58 -8.54 -11.11 0.60
N ALA A 59 -7.64 -10.67 1.48
CA ALA A 59 -6.51 -11.48 1.93
C ALA A 59 -6.99 -12.76 2.65
N VAL A 60 -8.02 -12.67 3.49
CA VAL A 60 -8.65 -13.84 4.14
C VAL A 60 -9.28 -14.77 3.10
N MET A 61 -9.96 -14.22 2.08
CA MET A 61 -10.52 -15.01 0.98
C MET A 61 -9.44 -15.73 0.17
N ALA A 62 -8.28 -15.08 -0.07
CA ALA A 62 -7.15 -15.71 -0.75
C ALA A 62 -6.57 -16.90 0.02
N LEU A 63 -6.51 -16.82 1.36
CA LEU A 63 -6.12 -17.95 2.21
C LEU A 63 -7.14 -19.09 2.15
N ALA A 64 -8.43 -18.76 2.18
CA ALA A 64 -9.54 -19.71 2.17
C ALA A 64 -9.82 -20.33 0.79
N ALA A 65 -9.26 -19.77 -0.29
CA ALA A 65 -9.46 -20.27 -1.65
C ALA A 65 -9.08 -21.75 -1.76
N GLY A 66 -9.98 -22.57 -2.31
CA GLY A 66 -9.80 -24.02 -2.46
C GLY A 66 -9.00 -24.43 -3.70
N ASP A 67 -8.45 -23.47 -4.44
CA ASP A 67 -7.72 -23.74 -5.68
C ASP A 67 -6.26 -24.06 -5.38
N ALA A 68 -5.89 -25.32 -5.58
CA ALA A 68 -4.53 -25.82 -5.36
C ALA A 68 -3.54 -25.39 -6.46
N SER A 69 -4.01 -24.83 -7.57
CA SER A 69 -3.15 -24.30 -8.63
C SER A 69 -2.61 -22.90 -8.34
N LEU A 70 -3.20 -22.20 -7.36
CA LEU A 70 -2.81 -20.84 -7.00
C LEU A 70 -1.73 -20.82 -5.92
N ASP A 71 -0.75 -19.92 -6.08
CA ASP A 71 0.13 -19.52 -4.99
C ASP A 71 -0.62 -18.59 -4.02
N LYS A 72 -1.11 -19.16 -2.93
CA LYS A 72 -1.84 -18.41 -1.89
C LYS A 72 -1.00 -17.29 -1.28
N GLY A 73 0.32 -17.48 -1.12
CA GLY A 73 1.21 -16.46 -0.57
C GLY A 73 1.26 -15.24 -1.48
N ARG A 74 1.39 -15.47 -2.79
CA ARG A 74 1.31 -14.41 -3.80
C ARG A 74 -0.06 -13.74 -3.82
N CYS A 75 -1.15 -14.50 -3.79
CA CYS A 75 -2.50 -13.94 -3.78
C CYS A 75 -2.76 -13.04 -2.56
N VAL A 76 -2.30 -13.44 -1.37
CA VAL A 76 -2.39 -12.62 -0.15
C VAL A 76 -1.60 -11.33 -0.28
N ARG A 77 -0.35 -11.39 -0.77
CA ARG A 77 0.46 -10.18 -1.00
C ARG A 77 -0.22 -9.23 -1.98
N LEU A 78 -0.74 -9.75 -3.11
CA LEU A 78 -1.48 -8.95 -4.10
C LEU A 78 -2.71 -8.29 -3.48
N ALA A 79 -3.51 -9.04 -2.72
CA ALA A 79 -4.68 -8.48 -2.03
C ALA A 79 -4.30 -7.32 -1.09
N LEU A 80 -3.15 -7.43 -0.41
CA LEU A 80 -2.62 -6.42 0.51
C LEU A 80 -1.96 -5.22 -0.15
N VAL A 81 -1.71 -5.22 -1.48
CA VAL A 81 -1.05 -4.08 -2.15
C VAL A 81 -1.85 -3.46 -3.29
N HIS A 82 -2.86 -4.15 -3.84
CA HIS A 82 -3.48 -3.71 -5.10
C HIS A 82 -4.15 -2.32 -5.03
N ASP A 83 -4.77 -1.98 -3.91
CA ASP A 83 -5.38 -0.66 -3.66
C ASP A 83 -4.46 0.25 -2.80
N MET A 84 -3.17 -0.08 -2.63
CA MET A 84 -2.28 0.71 -1.75
C MET A 84 -2.11 2.16 -2.24
N ALA A 85 -2.15 2.40 -3.55
CA ALA A 85 -2.06 3.74 -4.12
C ALA A 85 -3.21 4.66 -3.65
N GLU A 86 -4.37 4.10 -3.29
CA GLU A 86 -5.52 4.87 -2.80
C GLU A 86 -5.23 5.61 -1.49
N CYS A 87 -4.13 5.29 -0.80
CA CYS A 87 -3.68 6.06 0.35
C CYS A 87 -3.24 7.50 0.00
N ILE A 88 -2.90 7.73 -1.27
CA ILE A 88 -2.51 9.03 -1.83
C ILE A 88 -3.63 9.57 -2.74
N VAL A 89 -4.15 8.74 -3.65
CA VAL A 89 -5.08 9.20 -4.69
C VAL A 89 -6.56 9.17 -4.29
N GLY A 90 -6.89 8.46 -3.21
CA GLY A 90 -8.28 8.16 -2.81
C GLY A 90 -8.93 7.06 -3.67
N ASP A 91 -10.06 6.53 -3.22
CA ASP A 91 -10.82 5.52 -3.96
C ASP A 91 -11.60 6.18 -5.13
N ILE A 92 -11.10 6.01 -6.35
CA ILE A 92 -11.71 6.57 -7.57
C ILE A 92 -12.80 5.60 -8.08
N ALA A 93 -14.05 6.03 -7.96
CA ALA A 93 -15.22 5.31 -8.41
C ALA A 93 -15.56 5.62 -9.88
N PRO A 94 -16.32 4.74 -10.57
CA PRO A 94 -16.79 5.00 -11.93
C PRO A 94 -17.57 6.31 -12.10
N ALA A 95 -18.25 6.78 -11.05
CA ALA A 95 -19.02 8.02 -11.06
C ALA A 95 -18.15 9.28 -11.12
N ASP A 96 -16.85 9.18 -10.80
CA ASP A 96 -15.91 10.30 -10.83
C ASP A 96 -15.49 10.67 -12.27
N ASN A 97 -15.89 9.87 -13.27
CA ASN A 97 -15.64 10.09 -14.70
C ASN A 97 -14.15 10.32 -15.04
N VAL A 98 -13.24 9.71 -14.27
CA VAL A 98 -11.80 9.74 -14.54
C VAL A 98 -11.48 8.71 -15.64
N PRO A 99 -10.84 9.10 -16.76
CA PRO A 99 -10.41 8.16 -17.80
C PRO A 99 -9.49 7.07 -17.23
N LYS A 100 -9.52 5.86 -17.81
CA LYS A 100 -8.74 4.73 -17.31
C LYS A 100 -7.24 5.03 -17.29
N GLU A 101 -6.74 5.72 -18.32
CA GLU A 101 -5.35 6.11 -18.47
C GLU A 101 -4.94 7.13 -17.40
N GLU A 102 -5.83 8.06 -17.08
CA GLU A 102 -5.62 9.06 -16.03
C GLU A 102 -5.66 8.44 -14.64
N LYS A 103 -6.59 7.49 -14.41
CA LYS A 103 -6.66 6.71 -13.18
C LYS A 103 -5.36 5.92 -13.00
N HIS A 104 -4.92 5.18 -14.02
CA HIS A 104 -3.66 4.45 -13.99
C HIS A 104 -2.48 5.38 -13.72
N ARG A 105 -2.38 6.54 -14.37
CA ARG A 105 -1.30 7.51 -14.15
C ARG A 105 -1.27 8.06 -12.72
N ARG A 106 -2.44 8.22 -12.07
CA ARG A 106 -2.51 8.66 -10.67
C ARG A 106 -2.11 7.53 -9.73
N GLU A 107 -2.60 6.32 -10.00
CA GLU A 107 -2.37 5.12 -9.20
C GLU A 107 -0.97 4.53 -9.37
N GLU A 108 -0.32 4.80 -10.51
CA GLU A 108 1.08 4.58 -10.80
C GLU A 108 1.86 5.71 -10.13
N PRO A 109 2.39 5.51 -8.93
CA PRO A 109 3.09 6.55 -8.23
C PRO A 109 4.36 6.86 -9.01
N ASP A 110 4.67 8.13 -9.20
CA ASP A 110 6.03 8.55 -9.52
C ASP A 110 6.89 8.27 -8.28
N TYR A 111 7.25 6.99 -8.08
CA TYR A 111 8.08 6.47 -6.98
C TYR A 111 9.53 6.96 -7.11
N ARG A 112 9.77 8.20 -7.51
CA ARG A 112 11.06 8.71 -7.96
C ARG A 112 12.11 8.89 -6.85
N GLU A 113 11.78 8.60 -5.58
CA GLU A 113 12.76 8.52 -4.48
C GLU A 113 12.69 7.24 -3.61
N GLU A 114 11.77 6.29 -3.87
CA GLU A 114 11.62 5.06 -3.04
C GLU A 114 11.56 3.77 -3.89
N HIS A 115 11.93 3.85 -5.18
CA HIS A 115 11.70 2.80 -6.19
C HIS A 115 12.51 1.51 -6.03
N GLU A 116 13.62 1.49 -5.30
CA GLU A 116 14.45 0.26 -5.24
C GLU A 116 13.91 -0.78 -4.24
N GLU A 117 13.19 -0.37 -3.19
CA GLU A 117 12.76 -1.32 -2.17
C GLU A 117 11.41 -1.98 -2.52
N LEU A 118 10.41 -1.22 -3.02
CA LEU A 118 9.04 -1.74 -3.15
C LEU A 118 8.83 -2.67 -4.35
N THR A 119 9.47 -2.43 -5.50
CA THR A 119 9.35 -3.33 -6.67
C THR A 119 10.03 -4.69 -6.49
N CYS A 120 11.03 -4.79 -5.60
CA CYS A 120 11.67 -6.05 -5.25
C CYS A 120 10.75 -6.98 -4.43
N TRP A 121 9.77 -6.45 -3.69
CA TRP A 121 8.82 -7.25 -2.90
C TRP A 121 7.71 -7.92 -3.73
N LEU A 122 7.49 -7.47 -4.98
CA LEU A 122 6.50 -8.05 -5.89
C LEU A 122 7.07 -9.15 -6.79
N HIS A 123 8.40 -9.23 -6.93
CA HIS A 123 9.10 -10.16 -7.82
C HIS A 123 9.89 -11.27 -7.09
N HIS A 124 9.80 -11.33 -5.75
CA HIS A 124 10.31 -12.38 -4.87
C HIS A 124 9.24 -12.80 -3.86
#